data_AF-A0A7C4PPR8-F1
#
_entry.id   AF-A0A7C4PPR8-F1
#
_cell.length_a   1.000
_cell.length_b   1.000
_cell.length_c   1.000
_cell.angle_alpha   90.00
_cell.angle_beta   90.00
_cell.angle_gamma   90.00
#
_symmetry.space_group_name_H-M   'P 1'
#
loop_
_entity.id
_entity.type
_entity.pdbx_description
1 polymer ?
#
loop_
_entity_poly.entity_id
_entity_poly.type
_entity_poly.pdbx_seq_one_letter_code
_entity_poly.pdbx_strand_id
1 'polypeptide(L)'
;MTVSEAKNVIYSEHNAPFGRLLIATSVLATKNYAGEVTIKDLLECLRRGYVHGKTTAVAELAALALYERTGRKRNTTIPYEDFDVNPESWESYLREHNDS
;
A
#
# COMPACT_ATOMS: atom_id res chain seq x y z
N MET A 1 -11.59 9.48 -10.11
CA MET A 1 -10.14 9.61 -10.02
C MET A 1 -9.52 8.51 -10.87
N THR A 2 -8.64 8.85 -11.80
CA THR A 2 -7.89 7.91 -12.65
C THR A 2 -6.66 7.37 -11.91
N VAL A 3 -6.03 6.31 -12.44
CA VAL A 3 -4.77 5.78 -11.90
C VAL A 3 -3.68 6.86 -11.86
N SER A 4 -3.53 7.64 -12.94
CA SER A 4 -2.54 8.72 -13.02
C SER A 4 -2.76 9.81 -11.97
N GLU A 5 -4.02 10.23 -11.78
CA GLU A 5 -4.37 11.18 -10.72
C GLU A 5 -4.07 10.63 -9.32
N ALA A 6 -4.39 9.36 -9.08
CA ALA A 6 -4.11 8.71 -7.81
C ALA A 6 -2.60 8.63 -7.53
N LYS A 7 -1.78 8.28 -8.52
CA LYS A 7 -0.31 8.30 -8.38
C LYS A 7 0.20 9.71 -8.08
N ASN A 8 -0.33 10.74 -8.74
CA ASN A 8 0.04 12.14 -8.45
C ASN A 8 -0.27 12.52 -6.99
N VAL A 9 -1.44 12.14 -6.46
CA VAL A 9 -1.79 12.39 -5.05
C VAL A 9 -0.77 11.74 -4.11
N ILE A 10 -0.40 10.48 -4.38
CA ILE A 10 0.50 9.71 -3.51
C ILE A 10 1.94 10.27 -3.55
N TYR A 11 2.48 10.51 -4.75
CA TYR A 11 3.88 10.89 -4.92
C TYR A 11 4.17 12.39 -4.82
N SER A 12 3.23 13.25 -5.22
CA SER A 12 3.53 14.67 -5.44
C SER A 12 2.76 15.62 -4.51
N GLU A 13 1.60 15.20 -3.99
CA GLU A 13 0.82 16.04 -3.08
C GLU A 13 1.16 15.73 -1.60
N HIS A 14 2.26 16.29 -1.10
CA HIS A 14 2.73 16.02 0.28
C HIS A 14 1.74 16.41 1.38
N ASN A 15 0.93 17.45 1.15
CA ASN A 15 -0.09 17.93 2.08
C ASN A 15 -1.50 17.43 1.75
N ALA A 16 -1.64 16.37 0.94
CA ALA A 16 -2.93 15.80 0.63
C ALA A 16 -3.68 15.41 1.93
N PRO A 17 -4.94 15.87 2.12
CA PRO A 17 -5.70 15.52 3.31
C PRO A 17 -6.01 14.02 3.34
N PHE A 18 -6.20 13.48 4.54
CA PHE A 18 -6.39 12.04 4.75
C PHE A 18 -7.45 11.41 3.83
N GLY A 19 -8.62 12.05 3.68
CA GLY A 19 -9.67 11.53 2.80
C GLY A 19 -9.25 11.43 1.32
N ARG A 20 -8.39 12.35 0.85
CA ARG A 20 -7.87 12.32 -0.53
C ARG A 20 -6.83 11.20 -0.69
N LEU A 21 -5.99 10.98 0.32
CA LEU A 21 -5.09 9.83 0.35
C LEU A 21 -5.86 8.51 0.34
N LEU A 22 -6.92 8.39 1.14
CA LEU A 22 -7.75 7.19 1.19
C LEU A 22 -8.39 6.87 -0.17
N ILE A 23 -8.92 7.88 -0.86
CA ILE A 23 -9.50 7.71 -2.20
C ILE A 23 -8.41 7.30 -3.21
N ALA A 24 -7.26 7.97 -3.21
CA ALA A 24 -6.16 7.64 -4.12
C ALA A 24 -5.64 6.21 -3.89
N THR A 25 -5.42 5.83 -2.63
CA THR A 25 -5.00 4.46 -2.29
C THR A 25 -6.06 3.42 -2.65
N SER A 26 -7.35 3.71 -2.47
CA SER A 26 -8.42 2.80 -2.90
C SER A 26 -8.42 2.56 -4.41
N VAL A 27 -8.15 3.61 -5.20
CA VAL A 27 -7.98 3.50 -6.64
C VAL A 27 -6.75 2.65 -6.98
N LEU A 28 -5.61 2.84 -6.31
CA LEU A 28 -4.40 2.07 -6.62
C LEU A 28 -4.46 0.62 -6.13
N ALA A 29 -5.19 0.36 -5.04
CA ALA A 29 -5.33 -0.96 -4.41
C ALA A 29 -6.35 -1.87 -5.12
N THR A 30 -7.29 -1.32 -5.89
CA THR A 30 -8.32 -2.12 -6.57
C THR A 30 -7.73 -3.07 -7.61
N LYS A 31 -8.34 -4.25 -7.76
CA LYS A 31 -7.92 -5.28 -8.72
C LYS A 31 -8.09 -4.84 -10.17
N ASN A 32 -9.05 -3.95 -10.44
CA ASN A 32 -9.35 -3.49 -11.80
C ASN A 32 -8.17 -2.79 -12.47
N TYR A 33 -7.24 -2.23 -11.68
CA TYR A 33 -6.05 -1.53 -12.18
C TYR A 33 -4.74 -2.26 -11.86
N ALA A 34 -4.80 -3.55 -11.51
CA ALA A 34 -3.61 -4.32 -11.13
C ALA A 34 -2.50 -4.34 -12.21
N GLY A 35 -2.88 -4.26 -13.49
CA GLY A 35 -1.92 -4.19 -14.62
C GLY A 35 -1.22 -2.83 -14.78
N GLU A 36 -1.73 -1.76 -14.19
CA GLU A 36 -1.20 -0.39 -14.32
C GLU A 36 -0.48 0.10 -13.05
N VAL A 37 -0.67 -0.60 -11.94
CA VAL A 37 -0.17 -0.24 -10.62
C VAL A 37 0.95 -1.20 -10.22
N THR A 38 2.12 -0.66 -9.92
CA THR A 38 3.30 -1.42 -9.51
C THR A 38 3.28 -1.70 -8.00
N ILE A 39 4.11 -2.66 -7.55
CA ILE A 39 4.36 -2.87 -6.12
C ILE A 39 4.92 -1.60 -5.46
N LYS A 40 5.75 -0.84 -6.17
CA LYS A 40 6.32 0.43 -5.69
C LYS A 40 5.23 1.48 -5.42
N ASP A 41 4.21 1.55 -6.27
CA ASP A 41 3.07 2.47 -6.06
C ASP A 41 2.32 2.14 -4.76
N LEU A 42 2.14 0.84 -4.46
CA LEU A 42 1.50 0.39 -3.23
C LEU A 42 2.37 0.59 -1.99
N LEU A 43 3.68 0.36 -2.09
CA LEU A 43 4.63 0.69 -1.01
C LEU A 43 4.59 2.17 -0.66
N GLU A 44 4.48 3.05 -1.65
CA GLU A 44 4.39 4.48 -1.36
C GLU A 44 3.07 4.84 -0.68
N CYS A 45 1.95 4.21 -1.08
CA CYS A 45 0.69 4.34 -0.34
C CYS A 45 0.86 3.89 1.12
N LEU A 46 1.55 2.77 1.34
CA LEU A 46 1.80 2.23 2.67
C LEU A 46 2.61 3.22 3.52
N ARG A 47 3.69 3.79 2.98
CA ARG A 47 4.50 4.81 3.67
C ARG A 47 3.69 6.06 4.01
N ARG A 48 2.89 6.55 3.06
CA ARG A 48 2.00 7.70 3.27
C ARG A 48 0.94 7.43 4.34
N GLY A 49 0.49 6.18 4.47
CA GLY A 49 -0.50 5.76 5.45
C GLY A 49 0.09 5.38 6.82
N TYR A 50 1.36 5.01 6.90
CA TYR A 50 2.02 4.59 8.13
C TYR A 50 2.63 5.79 8.85
N VAL A 51 1.83 6.44 9.70
CA VAL A 51 2.21 7.69 10.37
C VAL A 51 2.58 7.42 11.82
N HIS A 52 3.82 7.70 12.22
CA HIS A 52 4.32 7.59 13.59
C HIS A 52 4.04 6.22 14.25
N GLY A 53 4.20 5.12 13.51
CA GLY A 53 3.97 3.78 14.03
C GLY A 53 2.50 3.40 14.19
N LYS A 54 1.56 4.21 13.67
CA LYS A 54 0.13 3.94 13.72
C LYS A 54 -0.37 3.42 12.38
N THR A 55 -1.18 2.37 12.46
CA THR A 55 -1.95 1.84 11.35
C THR A 55 -3.09 2.80 10.99
N THR A 56 -3.22 3.12 9.70
CA THR A 56 -4.36 3.88 9.16
C THR A 56 -5.03 3.09 8.06
N ALA A 57 -6.28 3.44 7.71
CA ALA A 57 -7.00 2.80 6.60
C ALA A 57 -6.24 2.88 5.27
N VAL A 58 -5.44 3.94 5.05
CA VAL A 58 -4.54 4.05 3.89
C VAL A 58 -3.49 2.92 3.92
N ALA A 59 -2.85 2.71 5.07
CA ALA A 59 -1.84 1.67 5.23
C ALA A 59 -2.45 0.27 5.10
N GLU A 60 -3.61 0.02 5.70
CA GLU A 60 -4.28 -1.29 5.64
C GLU A 60 -4.68 -1.67 4.21
N LEU A 61 -5.25 -0.73 3.45
CA LEU A 61 -5.60 -0.97 2.04
C LEU A 61 -4.37 -1.26 1.19
N ALA A 62 -3.30 -0.50 1.38
CA ALA A 62 -2.05 -0.71 0.67
C ALA A 62 -1.43 -2.08 1.01
N ALA A 63 -1.39 -2.43 2.30
CA ALA A 63 -0.88 -3.72 2.76
C ALA A 63 -1.70 -4.88 2.20
N LEU A 64 -3.04 -4.80 2.25
CA LEU A 64 -3.92 -5.83 1.69
C LEU A 64 -3.62 -6.07 0.21
N ALA A 65 -3.50 -5.01 -0.59
CA ALA A 65 -3.15 -5.11 -2.00
C ALA A 65 -1.74 -5.70 -2.21
N LEU A 66 -0.77 -5.35 -1.36
CA LEU A 66 0.58 -5.93 -1.39
C LEU A 66 0.54 -7.44 -1.10
N TYR A 67 -0.20 -7.88 -0.09
CA TYR A 67 -0.39 -9.30 0.22
C TYR A 67 -0.98 -10.06 -0.94
N GLU A 68 -2.01 -9.50 -1.58
CA GLU A 68 -2.65 -10.13 -2.73
C GLU A 68 -1.67 -10.27 -3.92
N ARG A 69 -0.89 -9.22 -4.21
CA ARG A 69 -0.02 -9.20 -5.40
C ARG A 69 1.29 -9.95 -5.23
N THR A 70 1.79 -10.07 -4.00
CA THR A 70 3.05 -10.74 -3.72
C THR A 70 2.88 -12.19 -3.27
N GLY A 71 1.68 -12.56 -2.81
CA GLY A 71 1.46 -13.87 -2.19
C GLY A 71 2.18 -14.04 -0.85
N ARG A 72 2.65 -12.94 -0.23
CA ARG A 72 3.27 -12.96 1.11
C ARG A 72 2.37 -13.71 2.08
N LYS A 73 2.94 -14.63 2.86
CA LYS A 73 2.16 -15.34 3.88
C LYS A 73 1.87 -14.41 5.06
N ARG A 74 0.65 -14.48 5.58
CA ARG A 74 0.24 -13.75 6.78
C ARG A 74 0.87 -14.38 8.02
N ASN A 75 1.19 -13.56 9.02
CA ASN A 75 1.85 -14.01 10.25
C ASN A 75 0.85 -14.64 11.25
N THR A 76 -0.44 -14.38 11.07
CA THR A 76 -1.53 -14.94 11.89
C THR A 76 -2.69 -15.36 10.97
N THR A 77 -3.74 -15.92 11.57
CA THR A 77 -4.99 -16.32 10.87
C THR A 77 -6.16 -15.38 11.20
N ILE A 78 -5.90 -14.31 11.95
CA ILE A 78 -6.91 -13.38 12.44
C ILE A 78 -7.10 -12.27 11.39
N PRO A 79 -8.25 -12.21 10.69
CA PRO A 79 -8.43 -11.42 9.46
C PRO A 79 -8.11 -9.92 9.53
N TYR A 80 -8.00 -9.33 10.73
CA TYR A 80 -7.82 -7.89 10.95
C TYR A 80 -6.51 -7.52 11.68
N GLU A 81 -5.78 -8.50 12.24
CA GLU A 81 -4.48 -8.28 12.89
C GLU A 81 -3.32 -8.80 12.03
N ASP A 82 -3.63 -9.37 10.87
CA ASP A 82 -2.71 -10.16 10.05
C ASP A 82 -1.79 -9.35 9.14
N PHE A 83 -2.20 -8.13 8.77
CA PHE A 83 -1.51 -7.38 7.74
C PHE A 83 -0.36 -6.60 8.37
N ASP A 84 0.85 -7.04 8.08
CA ASP A 84 2.02 -6.20 8.31
C ASP A 84 1.86 -4.90 7.52
N VAL A 85 1.80 -3.78 8.23
CA VAL A 85 1.68 -2.45 7.62
C VAL A 85 2.98 -1.64 7.72
N ASN A 86 4.04 -2.23 8.28
CA ASN A 86 5.33 -1.55 8.42
C ASN A 86 6.05 -1.51 7.05
N PRO A 87 6.32 -0.31 6.50
CA PRO A 87 7.01 -0.20 5.22
C PRO A 87 8.39 -0.86 5.19
N GLU A 88 9.17 -0.76 6.28
CA GLU A 88 10.53 -1.32 6.35
C GLU A 88 10.51 -2.86 6.30
N SER A 89 9.51 -3.47 6.93
CA SER A 89 9.30 -4.92 6.91
C SER A 89 8.91 -5.39 5.51
N TRP A 90 8.07 -4.63 4.80
CA TRP A 90 7.76 -4.90 3.40
C TRP A 90 8.96 -4.73 2.46
N GLU A 91 9.76 -3.69 2.65
CA GLU A 91 10.98 -3.47 1.87
C GLU A 91 12.00 -4.59 2.08
N SER A 92 12.13 -5.07 3.32
CA SER A 92 12.97 -6.23 3.65
C SER A 92 12.46 -7.48 2.94
N TYR A 93 11.16 -7.78 3.08
CA TYR A 93 10.53 -8.93 2.42
C TYR A 93 10.71 -8.91 0.90
N LEU A 94 10.43 -7.77 0.26
CA LEU A 94 10.53 -7.62 -1.19
C LEU A 94 11.96 -7.77 -1.69
N ARG A 95 12.97 -7.39 -0.90
CA ARG A 95 14.38 -7.59 -1.24
C ARG A 95 14.80 -9.05 -1.12
N GLU A 96 14.34 -9.75 -0.09
CA GLU A 96 14.63 -11.17 0.12
C GLU A 96 13.95 -12.08 -0.91
N HIS A 97 12.79 -11.66 -1.43
CA HIS A 97 11.96 -12.49 -2.31
C HIS A 97 11.94 -11.99 -3.76
N ASN A 98 12.60 -10.87 -4.05
CA ASN A 98 12.91 -10.40 -5.40
C ASN A 98 14.34 -9.81 -5.43
N ASP A 99 15.31 -10.60 -5.89
CA ASP A 99 16.50 -10.06 -6.55
C ASP A 99 16.25 -10.13 -8.07
N SER A 100 15.81 -9.00 -8.67
CA SER A 100 15.88 -8.57 -10.09
C SER A 100 14.62 -7.84 -10.55
#